data_AF-A0A9E6CTA5-F1
#
_entry.id   AF-A0A9E6CTA5-F1
#
_cell.length_a   1.000
_cell.length_b   1.000
_cell.length_c   1.000
_cell.angle_alpha   90.00
_cell.angle_beta   90.00
_cell.angle_gamma   90.00
#
_symmetry.space_group_name_H-M   'P 1'
#
loop_
_entity.id
_entity.type
_entity.pdbx_description
1 polymer ?
#
loop_
_entity_poly.entity_id
_entity_poly.type
_entity_poly.pdbx_seq_one_letter_code
_entity_poly.pdbx_strand_id
1 'polypeptide(L)'
;MNEKQVDIQINFDSLLKQGFAVIDVRFRDYAITKETFKYVIINVERERDDFYQNMLKSYLGRNIEGNKIYDLWTNILKHKLQMSDKLGRDISIKVAALDFVETVE
;
A
#
# COMPACT_ATOMS: atom_id res chain seq x y z
N MET A 1 18.22 14.60 -13.35
CA MET A 1 16.94 15.23 -12.95
C MET A 1 16.74 14.87 -11.50
N ASN A 2 16.60 15.84 -10.59
CA ASN A 2 16.29 15.56 -9.19
C ASN A 2 14.85 15.03 -9.13
N GLU A 3 14.69 13.72 -9.00
CA GLU A 3 13.42 13.12 -8.60
C GLU A 3 13.08 13.67 -7.21
N LYS A 4 12.04 14.50 -7.14
CA LYS A 4 11.45 14.85 -5.86
C LYS A 4 10.99 13.54 -5.24
N GLN A 5 11.66 13.09 -4.18
CA GLN A 5 11.09 12.09 -3.26
C GLN A 5 9.72 12.62 -2.84
N VAL A 6 8.66 12.09 -3.44
CA VAL A 6 7.30 12.42 -3.01
C VAL A 6 7.09 11.66 -1.72
N ASP A 7 7.20 12.39 -0.61
CA ASP A 7 6.97 11.80 0.70
C ASP A 7 5.47 11.55 0.86
N ILE A 8 5.10 10.28 1.00
CA ILE A 8 3.70 9.88 1.20
C ILE A 8 3.32 10.25 2.62
N GLN A 9 2.59 11.34 2.79
CA GLN A 9 2.06 11.78 4.09
C GLN A 9 0.56 11.46 4.16
N ILE A 10 0.24 10.24 4.59
CA ILE A 10 -1.15 9.77 4.75
C ILE A 10 -1.39 9.46 6.22
N ASN A 11 -2.42 10.07 6.80
CA ASN A 11 -2.86 9.74 8.16
C ASN A 11 -3.82 8.54 8.12
N PHE A 12 -3.24 7.34 8.01
CA PHE A 12 -3.99 6.09 7.89
C PHE A 12 -4.92 5.86 9.09
N ASP A 13 -4.46 6.14 10.31
CA ASP A 13 -5.24 5.98 11.54
C ASP A 13 -6.48 6.89 11.56
N SER A 14 -6.32 8.18 11.23
CA SER A 14 -7.44 9.12 11.19
C SER A 14 -8.48 8.75 10.14
N LEU A 15 -8.04 8.31 8.96
CA LEU A 15 -8.93 7.84 7.90
C LEU A 15 -9.67 6.58 8.34
N LEU A 16 -8.95 5.62 8.93
CA LEU A 16 -9.52 4.35 9.36
C LEU A 16 -10.58 4.53 10.45
N LYS A 17 -10.35 5.43 11.41
CA LYS A 17 -11.34 5.82 12.43
C LYS A 17 -12.63 6.37 11.81
N GLN A 18 -12.52 7.11 10.70
CA GLN A 18 -13.65 7.62 9.93
C GLN A 18 -14.31 6.56 9.03
N GLY A 19 -13.77 5.35 8.97
CA GLY A 19 -14.28 4.28 8.11
C GLY A 19 -13.64 4.24 6.73
N PHE A 20 -12.55 4.98 6.50
CA PHE A 20 -11.87 5.05 5.22
C PHE A 20 -10.52 4.33 5.24
N ALA A 21 -10.19 3.61 4.18
CA ALA A 21 -8.86 3.02 4.00
C ALA A 21 -8.25 3.47 2.67
N VAL A 22 -6.92 3.63 2.65
CA VAL A 22 -6.16 3.97 1.45
C VAL A 22 -5.45 2.73 0.94
N ILE A 23 -5.76 2.37 -0.30
CA ILE A 23 -5.26 1.16 -0.94
C ILE A 23 -4.68 1.49 -2.32
N ASP A 24 -3.80 0.62 -2.83
CA ASP A 24 -3.44 0.64 -4.24
C ASP A 24 -4.67 0.26 -5.10
N VAL A 25 -4.85 0.93 -6.24
CA VAL A 25 -5.98 0.71 -7.18
C VAL A 25 -6.08 -0.74 -7.65
N ARG A 26 -5.00 -1.53 -7.56
CA ARG A 26 -5.04 -2.94 -7.92
C ARG A 26 -5.54 -3.86 -6.82
N PHE A 27 -5.78 -3.36 -5.61
CA PHE A 27 -6.17 -4.22 -4.49
C PHE A 27 -7.54 -4.90 -4.69
N ARG A 28 -8.51 -4.24 -5.33
CA ARG A 28 -9.84 -4.82 -5.59
C ARG A 28 -10.28 -4.71 -7.05
N ASP A 29 -9.35 -4.91 -7.98
CA ASP A 29 -9.63 -4.86 -9.43
C ASP A 29 -10.34 -3.56 -9.87
N TYR A 30 -9.94 -2.42 -9.32
CA TYR A 30 -10.48 -1.13 -9.78
C TYR A 30 -9.99 -0.81 -11.19
N ALA A 31 -10.73 0.08 -11.87
CA ALA A 31 -10.35 0.57 -13.19
C ALA A 31 -8.91 1.12 -13.18
N ILE A 32 -8.04 0.54 -14.01
CA ILE A 32 -6.64 0.94 -14.10
C ILE A 32 -6.58 2.34 -14.70
N THR A 33 -6.08 3.30 -13.91
CA THR A 33 -5.91 4.69 -14.36
C THR A 33 -4.52 4.90 -14.96
N LYS A 34 -4.38 5.95 -15.78
CA LYS A 34 -3.09 6.44 -16.31
C LYS A 34 -2.35 7.36 -15.32
N GLU A 35 -2.93 7.62 -14.15
CA GLU A 35 -2.33 8.47 -13.13
C GLU A 35 -1.07 7.84 -12.53
N THR A 36 -0.09 8.68 -12.20
CA THR A 36 1.18 8.24 -11.59
C THR A 36 0.98 7.67 -10.19
N PHE A 37 0.09 8.30 -9.40
CA PHE A 37 -0.32 7.79 -8.10
C PHE A 37 -1.63 7.03 -8.23
N LYS A 38 -1.56 5.75 -7.92
CA LYS A 38 -2.68 4.81 -8.07
C LYS A 38 -3.24 4.42 -6.71
N TYR A 39 -3.60 5.42 -5.92
CA TYR A 39 -4.24 5.21 -4.63
C TYR A 39 -5.73 5.52 -4.73
N VAL A 40 -6.55 4.68 -4.09
CA VAL A 40 -7.98 4.94 -3.94
C VAL A 40 -8.35 4.90 -2.46
N ILE A 41 -9.27 5.78 -2.07
CA ILE A 41 -9.87 5.79 -0.74
C ILE A 41 -11.14 4.96 -0.81
N ILE A 42 -11.26 3.97 0.07
CA ILE A 42 -12.41 3.08 0.13
C ILE A 42 -13.10 3.17 1.48
N ASN A 43 -14.41 2.95 1.50
CA ASN A 43 -15.17 2.80 2.74
C ASN A 43 -15.08 1.34 3.24
N VAL A 44 -14.74 1.14 4.52
CA VAL A 44 -14.48 -0.16 5.15
C VAL A 44 -15.36 -0.42 6.38
N GLU A 45 -16.50 0.27 6.50
CA GLU A 45 -17.46 0.40 7.63
C GLU A 45 -17.45 -0.66 8.75
N ARG A 46 -17.22 -1.95 8.46
CA ARG A 46 -17.42 -3.10 9.36
C ARG A 46 -16.14 -3.83 9.83
N GLU A 47 -14.96 -3.56 9.28
CA GLU A 47 -13.71 -4.28 9.62
C GLU A 47 -12.51 -3.33 9.71
N ARG A 48 -12.69 -2.19 10.40
CA ARG A 48 -11.70 -1.11 10.43
C ARG A 48 -10.41 -1.52 11.13
N ASP A 49 -10.50 -2.04 12.34
CA ASP A 49 -9.34 -2.17 13.23
C ASP A 49 -8.26 -3.12 12.67
N ASP A 50 -8.68 -4.21 12.01
CA ASP A 50 -7.78 -5.20 11.44
C ASP A 50 -7.60 -5.08 9.92
N PHE A 51 -8.14 -4.02 9.28
CA PHE A 51 -8.18 -3.91 7.82
C PHE A 51 -6.80 -4.09 7.17
N TYR A 52 -5.82 -3.27 7.59
CA TYR A 52 -4.47 -3.31 7.02
C TYR A 52 -3.75 -4.61 7.39
N GLN A 53 -4.06 -5.20 8.55
CA GLN A 53 -3.49 -6.47 9.00
C GLN A 53 -3.98 -7.63 8.14
N ASN A 54 -5.29 -7.70 7.90
CA ASN A 54 -5.90 -8.69 7.03
C ASN A 54 -5.43 -8.51 5.58
N MET A 55 -5.33 -7.26 5.11
CA MET A 55 -4.81 -6.95 3.78
C MET A 55 -3.37 -7.44 3.61
N LEU A 56 -2.45 -7.07 4.50
CA LEU A 56 -1.04 -7.49 4.38
C LEU A 56 -0.87 -8.99 4.55
N LYS A 57 -1.63 -9.61 5.47
CA LYS A 57 -1.67 -11.07 5.61
C LYS A 57 -2.09 -11.76 4.32
N SER A 58 -3.04 -11.20 3.57
CA SER A 58 -3.47 -11.76 2.29
C SER A 58 -2.37 -11.76 1.22
N TYR A 59 -1.42 -10.83 1.30
CA TYR A 59 -0.28 -10.76 0.38
C TYR A 59 0.90 -11.62 0.83
N LEU A 60 1.24 -11.54 2.11
CA LEU A 60 2.47 -12.07 2.68
C LEU A 60 2.31 -13.49 3.26
N GLY A 61 1.08 -13.95 3.44
CA GLY A 61 0.78 -15.27 4.02
C GLY A 61 1.14 -15.39 5.51
N ARG A 62 1.53 -14.31 6.19
CA ARG A 62 1.90 -14.28 7.61
C ARG A 62 1.17 -13.17 8.38
N ASN A 63 1.04 -13.34 9.69
CA ASN A 63 0.49 -12.30 10.55
C ASN A 63 1.52 -11.17 10.71
N ILE A 64 1.06 -9.93 10.64
CA ILE A 64 1.86 -8.72 10.86
C ILE A 64 1.45 -8.13 12.21
N GLU A 65 2.44 -7.72 13.02
CA GLU A 65 2.19 -7.01 14.27
C GLU A 65 1.62 -5.61 14.01
N GLY A 66 0.56 -5.24 14.74
CA GLY A 66 -0.19 -4.00 14.49
C GLY A 66 0.59 -2.71 14.77
N ASN A 67 1.64 -2.76 15.60
CA ASN A 67 2.38 -1.57 16.04
C ASN A 67 3.17 -0.85 14.93
N LYS A 68 3.48 -1.52 13.81
CA LYS A 68 4.24 -0.96 12.68
C LYS A 68 3.50 -1.02 11.35
N ILE A 69 2.19 -1.27 11.39
CA ILE A 69 1.47 -1.66 10.19
C ILE A 69 1.35 -0.54 9.15
N TYR A 70 1.18 0.70 9.60
CA TYR A 70 1.10 1.87 8.73
C TYR A 70 2.46 2.21 8.11
N ASP A 71 3.54 2.04 8.86
CA ASP A 71 4.91 2.25 8.36
C ASP A 71 5.26 1.19 7.32
N LEU A 72 4.98 -0.09 7.62
CA LEU A 72 5.18 -1.18 6.67
C LEU A 72 4.38 -0.95 5.38
N TRP A 73 3.11 -0.58 5.49
CA TRP A 73 2.29 -0.28 4.32
C TRP A 73 2.86 0.89 3.51
N THR A 74 3.25 1.98 4.17
CA THR A 74 3.89 3.13 3.52
C THR A 74 5.16 2.74 2.77
N ASN A 75 5.98 1.89 3.38
CA ASN A 75 7.24 1.42 2.78
C ASN A 75 6.99 0.51 1.57
N ILE A 76 6.00 -0.38 1.63
CA ILE A 76 5.58 -1.21 0.49
C ILE A 76 5.11 -0.31 -0.67
N LEU A 77 4.33 0.74 -0.38
CA LEU A 77 3.88 1.69 -1.41
C LEU A 77 5.06 2.44 -2.05
N LYS A 78 6.02 2.92 -1.24
CA LYS A 78 7.25 3.57 -1.72
C LYS A 78 8.08 2.62 -2.59
N HIS A 79 8.26 1.39 -2.13
CA HIS A 79 9.01 0.35 -2.84
C HIS A 79 8.37 0.03 -4.20
N LYS A 80 7.04 -0.11 -4.23
CA LYS A 80 6.28 -0.31 -5.46
C LYS A 80 6.55 0.79 -6.49
N LEU A 81 6.54 2.06 -6.07
CA LEU A 81 6.81 3.19 -6.96
C LEU A 81 8.24 3.13 -7.51
N GLN A 82 9.23 2.87 -6.65
CA GLN A 82 10.64 2.75 -7.04
C GLN A 82 10.87 1.59 -8.02
N MET A 83 10.28 0.42 -7.77
CA MET A 83 10.38 -0.72 -8.67
C MET A 83 9.69 -0.46 -10.00
N SER A 84 8.51 0.16 -9.97
CA SER A 84 7.74 0.46 -11.18
C SER A 84 8.50 1.40 -12.11
N ASP A 85 9.17 2.40 -11.52
CA ASP A 85 10.01 3.34 -12.25
C ASP A 85 11.24 2.65 -12.86
N LYS A 86 11.98 1.87 -12.06
CA LYS A 86 13.14 1.09 -12.53
C LYS A 86 12.82 0.10 -13.65
N LEU A 87 11.64 -0.53 -13.61
CA LEU A 87 11.21 -1.51 -14.60
C LEU A 87 10.57 -0.87 -15.85
N GLY A 88 10.31 0.44 -15.84
CA GLY A 88 9.57 1.13 -16.89
C GLY A 88 8.12 0.64 -17.06
N ARG A 89 7.60 -0.08 -16.06
CA ARG A 89 6.24 -0.62 -16.04
C ARG A 89 5.78 -0.76 -14.60
N ASP A 90 4.47 -0.63 -14.42
CA ASP A 90 3.86 -0.73 -13.11
C ASP A 90 3.70 -2.18 -12.66
N ILE A 91 3.99 -2.46 -11.39
CA ILE A 91 3.96 -3.82 -10.81
C ILE A 91 2.72 -4.03 -9.92
N SER A 92 2.35 -5.28 -9.69
CA SER A 92 1.25 -5.57 -8.76
C SER A 92 1.67 -5.25 -7.32
N ILE A 93 0.72 -4.80 -6.51
CA ILE A 93 0.97 -4.53 -5.09
C ILE A 93 1.40 -5.78 -4.32
N LYS A 94 0.89 -6.96 -4.68
CA LYS A 94 1.31 -8.23 -4.09
C LYS A 94 2.77 -8.54 -4.37
N VAL A 95 3.23 -8.34 -5.62
CA VAL A 95 4.64 -8.53 -5.99
C VAL A 95 5.52 -7.53 -5.24
N ALA A 96 5.13 -6.25 -5.19
CA ALA A 96 5.88 -5.24 -4.46
C ALA A 96 5.97 -5.56 -2.96
N ALA A 97 4.88 -6.05 -2.36
CA ALA A 97 4.87 -6.43 -0.95
C ALA A 97 5.80 -7.61 -0.66
N LEU A 98 5.76 -8.67 -1.48
CA LEU A 98 6.65 -9.83 -1.33
C LEU A 98 8.12 -9.43 -1.53
N ASP A 99 8.42 -8.68 -2.59
CA ASP A 99 9.78 -8.22 -2.88
C ASP A 99 10.34 -7.33 -1.77
N PHE A 100 9.54 -6.40 -1.23
CA PHE A 100 9.95 -5.56 -0.11
C PHE A 100 10.32 -6.40 1.13
N VAL A 101 9.50 -7.40 1.46
CA VAL A 101 9.75 -8.27 2.61
C VAL A 101 10.97 -9.16 2.39
N GLU A 102 11.27 -9.59 1.17
CA GLU A 102 12.43 -10.43 0.88
C GLU A 102 13.74 -9.64 0.78
N THR A 103 13.68 -8.33 0.46
CA THR A 103 14.86 -7.52 0.15
C THR A 103 15.18 -6.43 1.19
N VAL A 104 14.22 -6.04 2.02
CA VAL A 104 14.36 -4.89 2.95
C VAL A 104 13.99 -5.21 4.39
N GLU A 105 12.93 -5.99 4.64
CA GLU A 105 12.49 -6.39 5.99
C GLU A 105 13.36 -7.51 6.59
#